data_AF-A0A1S9RIF3-F1
#
_entry.id   AF-A0A1S9RIF3-F1
#
_cell.length_a   1.000
_cell.length_b   1.000
_cell.length_c   1.000
_cell.angle_alpha   90.00
_cell.angle_beta   90.00
_cell.angle_gamma   90.00
#
_symmetry.space_group_name_H-M   'P 1'
#
loop_
_entity.id
_entity.type
_entity.pdbx_description
1 polymer ?
#
loop_
_entity_poly.entity_id
_entity_poly.type
_entity_poly.pdbx_seq_one_letter_code
_entity_poly.pdbx_strand_id
1 'polypeptide(L)'
;MYSKFWPKGGLPGILHHYTETLVTFEYASTAPRQPHSVLFVGGLGDGLATTSYMSDLVRALQPTEWSLFTLNLTSSYQSWGLGHLDRDTDEIAQCLNYIKEYKTSKFGNGKIVLMGHSTGSQCVIHYLSRPNPHTSTPAFDPDLEHILRMPLDGAIMQAPVSDREAVQWVLSEGIGGKTGEEIRPVYEKMVAMAKESVAKGEPHDTMLPLWMTSHIYPANTAISCRRLLSLISPDSPQSPGEDDLFSSDLSDEHLKTTFGMINERGLLKHKLMVLFSGADQAVPEWIDKEKLLSKWKGITDHDGKYQIWDQEHSAIIPGASHALSNDDQAKPRQFLVEKVLGYLQSAEKL
;
A
#
# COMPACT_ATOMS: atom_id res chain seq x y z
N MET A 1 -12.27 9.20 -16.91
CA MET A 1 -11.92 10.59 -17.25
C MET A 1 -10.86 11.01 -16.24
N TYR A 2 -9.64 11.34 -16.66
CA TYR A 2 -8.54 11.63 -15.73
C TYR A 2 -8.85 12.88 -14.89
N SER A 3 -8.46 12.86 -13.62
CA SER A 3 -8.65 13.96 -12.67
C SER A 3 -8.17 15.29 -13.24
N LYS A 4 -9.01 16.33 -13.17
CA LYS A 4 -8.64 17.72 -13.53
C LYS A 4 -7.96 18.47 -12.38
N PHE A 5 -7.71 17.80 -11.25
CA PHE A 5 -7.35 18.42 -9.98
C PHE A 5 -5.86 18.73 -9.80
N TRP A 6 -5.01 18.39 -10.76
CA TRP A 6 -3.57 18.57 -10.60
C TRP A 6 -3.17 20.06 -10.55
N PRO A 7 -2.38 20.47 -9.53
CA PRO A 7 -1.89 21.85 -9.44
C PRO A 7 -1.14 22.27 -10.71
N LYS A 8 -1.56 23.38 -11.30
CA LYS A 8 -0.81 23.99 -12.41
C LYS A 8 0.54 24.51 -11.88
N GLY A 9 1.62 24.22 -12.59
CA GLY A 9 2.98 24.65 -12.22
C GLY A 9 3.78 23.63 -11.41
N GLY A 10 3.22 22.44 -11.16
CA GLY A 10 3.90 21.37 -10.42
C GLY A 10 3.88 21.57 -8.90
N LEU A 11 4.48 20.62 -8.18
CA LEU A 11 4.72 20.70 -6.75
C LEU A 11 6.23 20.78 -6.52
N PRO A 12 6.75 21.85 -5.90
CA PRO A 12 8.18 21.98 -5.63
C PRO A 12 8.65 20.98 -4.57
N GLY A 13 9.92 20.62 -4.65
CA GLY A 13 10.53 19.67 -3.74
C GLY A 13 11.99 19.36 -4.06
N ILE A 14 12.54 18.37 -3.38
CA ILE A 14 13.92 17.92 -3.49
C ILE A 14 13.91 16.46 -3.92
N LEU A 15 14.63 16.13 -5.00
CA LEU A 15 14.86 14.75 -5.39
C LEU A 15 16.11 14.23 -4.70
N HIS A 16 15.97 13.11 -4.00
CA HIS A 16 17.02 12.45 -3.25
C HIS A 16 17.32 11.09 -3.86
N HIS A 17 18.58 10.67 -3.78
CA HIS A 17 18.99 9.30 -4.01
C HIS A 17 19.17 8.63 -2.65
N TYR A 18 18.38 7.59 -2.36
CA TYR A 18 18.55 6.78 -1.14
C TYR A 18 19.34 5.49 -1.43
N THR A 19 19.43 5.12 -2.70
CA THR A 19 20.48 4.26 -3.27
C THR A 19 21.01 4.92 -4.54
N GLU A 20 22.03 4.34 -5.18
CA GLU A 20 22.52 4.81 -6.49
C GLU A 20 21.41 4.82 -7.57
N THR A 21 20.46 3.88 -7.51
CA THR A 21 19.44 3.66 -8.54
C THR A 21 18.03 4.08 -8.14
N LEU A 22 17.74 4.14 -6.84
CA LEU A 22 16.41 4.41 -6.31
C LEU A 22 16.35 5.80 -5.66
N VAL A 23 15.24 6.49 -5.92
CA VAL A 23 15.04 7.89 -5.55
C VAL A 23 13.83 8.07 -4.65
N THR A 24 13.88 9.10 -3.81
CA THR A 24 12.76 9.59 -3.03
C THR A 24 12.62 11.11 -3.23
N PHE A 25 11.40 11.60 -3.36
CA PHE A 25 11.09 13.00 -3.58
C PHE A 25 10.46 13.60 -2.33
N GLU A 26 11.12 14.57 -1.72
CA GLU A 26 10.64 15.38 -0.60
C GLU A 26 9.82 16.56 -1.14
N TYR A 27 8.54 16.65 -0.79
CA TYR A 27 7.73 17.81 -1.14
C TYR A 27 8.03 18.96 -0.17
N ALA A 28 8.70 20.00 -0.68
CA ALA A 28 9.10 21.17 0.08
C ALA A 28 9.13 22.41 -0.83
N SER A 29 8.41 23.45 -0.46
CA SER A 29 8.40 24.73 -1.20
C SER A 29 9.23 25.81 -0.51
N THR A 30 9.01 26.00 0.79
CA THR A 30 9.60 27.07 1.62
C THR A 30 9.45 26.76 3.12
N ALA A 31 9.28 25.48 3.47
CA ALA A 31 8.81 25.11 4.79
C ALA A 31 9.81 25.47 5.91
N PRO A 32 9.32 25.80 7.12
CA PRO A 32 10.14 25.91 8.32
C PRO A 32 10.86 24.59 8.62
N ARG A 33 11.60 24.55 9.72
CA ARG A 33 12.20 23.34 10.28
C ARG A 33 11.19 22.16 10.27
N GLN A 34 11.44 21.15 9.44
CA GLN A 34 10.61 19.94 9.30
C GLN A 34 11.41 18.69 9.67
N PRO A 35 11.60 18.39 10.97
CA PRO A 35 12.32 17.20 11.43
C PRO A 35 11.54 15.90 11.16
N HIS A 36 10.21 15.95 11.06
CA HIS A 36 9.37 14.76 10.95
C HIS A 36 9.07 14.41 9.50
N SER A 37 8.85 13.13 9.22
CA SER A 37 8.71 12.62 7.85
C SER A 37 7.55 11.65 7.72
N VAL A 38 6.72 11.86 6.71
CA VAL A 38 5.77 10.85 6.23
C VAL A 38 6.33 10.27 4.94
N LEU A 39 6.63 8.98 4.91
CA LEU A 39 6.96 8.26 3.68
C LEU A 39 5.69 7.66 3.11
N PHE A 40 5.28 8.14 1.94
CA PHE A 40 4.11 7.67 1.21
C PHE A 40 4.51 6.62 0.17
N VAL A 41 3.87 5.46 0.22
CA VAL A 41 4.00 4.34 -0.72
C VAL A 41 2.70 4.22 -1.50
N GLY A 42 2.78 4.47 -2.81
CA GLY A 42 1.64 4.38 -3.73
C GLY A 42 1.18 2.94 -4.01
N GLY A 43 0.13 2.82 -4.81
CA GLY A 43 -0.36 1.53 -5.32
C GLY A 43 0.55 0.94 -6.41
N LEU A 44 0.24 -0.29 -6.85
CA LEU A 44 0.95 -0.96 -7.94
C LEU A 44 0.71 -0.17 -9.23
N GLY A 45 1.81 0.23 -9.87
CA GLY A 45 1.76 1.08 -11.07
C GLY A 45 1.71 2.58 -10.78
N ASP A 46 1.64 2.98 -9.51
CA ASP A 46 1.87 4.36 -9.12
C ASP A 46 3.37 4.70 -9.21
N GLY A 47 3.64 5.98 -9.45
CA GLY A 47 4.98 6.57 -9.35
C GLY A 47 4.99 7.77 -8.40
N LEU A 48 5.92 8.68 -8.62
CA LEU A 48 5.99 9.93 -7.86
C LEU A 48 4.72 10.77 -8.09
N ALA A 49 4.22 11.35 -7.00
CA ALA A 49 3.04 12.21 -7.00
C ALA A 49 1.76 11.52 -7.49
N THR A 50 1.50 10.27 -7.11
CA THR A 50 0.28 9.58 -7.55
C THR A 50 -0.88 9.81 -6.57
N THR A 51 -2.09 10.01 -7.13
CA THR A 51 -3.36 10.41 -6.49
C THR A 51 -3.55 11.90 -6.16
N SER A 52 -4.80 12.36 -6.32
CA SER A 52 -5.14 13.79 -6.21
C SER A 52 -4.99 14.36 -4.79
N TYR A 53 -5.23 13.55 -3.75
CA TYR A 53 -5.15 13.99 -2.35
C TYR A 53 -3.72 14.18 -1.87
N MET A 54 -2.71 13.65 -2.58
CA MET A 54 -1.31 13.96 -2.28
C MET A 54 -1.05 15.46 -2.36
N SER A 55 -1.62 16.14 -3.35
CA SER A 55 -1.47 17.60 -3.45
C SER A 55 -2.13 18.35 -2.29
N ASP A 56 -3.25 17.82 -1.77
CA ASP A 56 -3.94 18.36 -0.60
C ASP A 56 -3.13 18.12 0.68
N LEU A 57 -2.58 16.92 0.86
CA LEU A 57 -1.69 16.57 1.98
C LEU A 57 -0.43 17.44 1.98
N VAL A 58 0.26 17.58 0.84
CA VAL A 58 1.45 18.45 0.73
C VAL A 58 1.13 19.86 1.18
N ARG A 59 0.03 20.46 0.69
CA ARG A 59 -0.40 21.80 1.12
C ARG A 59 -0.71 21.87 2.61
N ALA A 60 -1.38 20.86 3.14
CA ALA A 60 -1.78 20.80 4.54
C ALA A 60 -0.60 20.61 5.51
N LEU A 61 0.49 19.98 5.05
CA LEU A 61 1.71 19.75 5.82
C LEU A 61 2.71 20.92 5.74
N GLN A 62 2.59 21.82 4.76
CA GLN A 62 3.47 23.01 4.65
C GLN A 62 3.64 23.82 5.94
N PRO A 63 2.59 24.10 6.75
CA PRO A 63 2.74 24.86 7.99
C PRO A 63 3.18 24.00 9.20
N THR A 64 3.41 22.69 9.05
CA THR A 64 3.75 21.77 10.14
C THR A 64 5.22 21.37 10.14
N GLU A 65 5.65 20.65 11.18
CA GLU A 65 6.99 20.07 11.30
C GLU A 65 7.18 18.76 10.49
N TRP A 66 6.18 18.37 9.70
CA TRP A 66 6.19 17.17 8.86
C TRP A 66 6.42 17.51 7.39
N SER A 67 7.36 16.82 6.75
CA SER A 67 7.50 16.79 5.30
C SER A 67 6.99 15.46 4.74
N LEU A 68 6.42 15.52 3.53
CA LEU A 68 5.98 14.32 2.80
C LEU A 68 7.07 13.85 1.83
N PHE A 69 7.31 12.55 1.80
CA PHE A 69 8.19 11.87 0.86
C PHE A 69 7.38 10.88 0.02
N THR A 70 7.76 10.71 -1.24
CA THR A 70 7.33 9.58 -2.09
C THR A 70 8.56 8.90 -2.68
N LEU A 71 8.54 7.60 -2.92
CA LEU A 71 9.70 6.87 -3.43
C LEU A 71 9.41 6.08 -4.71
N ASN A 72 10.48 5.76 -5.42
CA ASN A 72 10.51 4.72 -6.45
C ASN A 72 11.17 3.47 -5.88
N LEU A 73 10.52 2.33 -6.07
CA LEU A 73 11.05 1.00 -5.76
C LEU A 73 11.59 0.34 -7.04
N THR A 74 12.31 -0.77 -6.90
CA THR A 74 12.62 -1.63 -8.06
C THR A 74 11.33 -2.07 -8.74
N SER A 75 10.29 -2.36 -7.96
CA SER A 75 8.94 -2.67 -8.46
C SER A 75 8.27 -1.48 -9.16
N SER A 76 8.74 -0.24 -8.99
CA SER A 76 8.30 0.89 -9.81
C SER A 76 8.95 0.87 -11.20
N TYR A 77 10.23 0.51 -11.31
CA TYR A 77 10.98 0.53 -12.57
C TYR A 77 10.83 -0.74 -13.40
N GLN A 78 11.07 -1.89 -12.79
CA GLN A 78 11.01 -3.20 -13.44
C GLN A 78 9.58 -3.69 -13.65
N SER A 79 8.62 -2.76 -13.73
CA SER A 79 7.18 -2.99 -13.66
C SER A 79 6.75 -3.68 -12.36
N TRP A 80 5.69 -3.14 -11.78
CA TRP A 80 5.09 -3.66 -10.56
C TRP A 80 4.63 -5.11 -10.69
N GLY A 81 4.42 -5.58 -11.93
CA GLY A 81 4.11 -6.95 -12.28
C GLY A 81 5.20 -7.98 -11.98
N LEU A 82 6.43 -7.54 -11.68
CA LEU A 82 7.57 -8.37 -11.29
C LEU A 82 7.99 -8.13 -9.82
N GLY A 83 7.26 -7.28 -9.10
CA GLY A 83 7.48 -6.95 -7.69
C GLY A 83 7.04 -8.04 -6.72
N HIS A 84 7.65 -8.08 -5.54
CA HIS A 84 7.19 -8.87 -4.40
C HIS A 84 7.50 -8.15 -3.08
N LEU A 85 6.74 -8.47 -2.02
CA LEU A 85 6.68 -7.62 -0.83
C LEU A 85 7.96 -7.63 0.02
N ASP A 86 8.70 -8.75 0.05
CA ASP A 86 9.99 -8.82 0.76
C ASP A 86 10.97 -7.75 0.24
N ARG A 87 11.21 -7.70 -1.09
CA ARG A 87 12.11 -6.70 -1.71
C ARG A 87 11.60 -5.28 -1.50
N ASP A 88 10.31 -5.04 -1.74
CA ASP A 88 9.71 -3.71 -1.58
C ASP A 88 9.89 -3.19 -0.16
N THR A 89 9.76 -4.05 0.86
CA THR A 89 9.93 -3.64 2.26
C THR A 89 11.37 -3.50 2.70
N ASP A 90 12.32 -4.22 2.09
CA ASP A 90 13.76 -3.97 2.27
C ASP A 90 14.15 -2.60 1.67
N GLU A 91 13.68 -2.28 0.47
CA GLU A 91 13.93 -0.98 -0.18
C GLU A 91 13.25 0.18 0.56
N ILE A 92 12.03 -0.02 1.08
CA ILE A 92 11.38 0.95 1.98
C ILE A 92 12.24 1.17 3.22
N ALA A 93 12.80 0.12 3.83
CA ALA A 93 13.68 0.27 4.99
C ALA A 93 14.97 1.04 4.65
N GLN A 94 15.57 0.84 3.47
CA GLN A 94 16.70 1.64 2.99
C GLN A 94 16.32 3.11 2.88
N CYS A 95 15.15 3.40 2.27
CA CYS A 95 14.64 4.76 2.13
C CYS A 95 14.38 5.44 3.48
N LEU A 96 13.76 4.72 4.44
CA LEU A 96 13.50 5.21 5.78
C LEU A 96 14.80 5.51 6.55
N ASN A 97 15.81 4.64 6.44
CA ASN A 97 17.13 4.88 7.04
C ASN A 97 17.79 6.13 6.45
N TYR A 98 17.76 6.29 5.12
CA TYR A 98 18.23 7.50 4.45
C TYR A 98 17.51 8.76 4.95
N ILE A 99 16.17 8.76 4.96
CA ILE A 99 15.35 9.88 5.42
C ILE A 99 15.70 10.23 6.87
N LYS A 100 15.85 9.22 7.74
CA LYS A 100 16.23 9.41 9.13
C LYS A 100 17.58 10.10 9.25
N GLU A 101 18.60 9.62 8.55
CA GLU A 101 19.94 10.21 8.57
C GLU A 101 19.93 11.64 8.03
N TYR A 102 19.31 11.83 6.86
CA TYR A 102 19.15 13.12 6.21
C TYR A 102 18.49 14.16 7.13
N LYS A 103 17.32 13.83 7.72
CA LYS A 103 16.61 14.72 8.63
C LYS A 103 17.38 14.95 9.92
N THR A 104 18.01 13.91 10.47
CA THR A 104 18.81 14.03 11.69
C THR A 104 20.00 14.96 11.51
N SER A 105 20.70 14.88 10.37
CA SER A 105 21.83 15.76 10.06
C SER A 105 21.44 17.24 9.97
N LYS A 106 20.21 17.54 9.53
CA LYS A 106 19.71 18.91 9.34
C LYS A 106 19.01 19.47 10.56
N PHE A 107 18.22 18.64 11.24
CA PHE A 107 17.26 19.08 12.24
C PHE A 107 17.37 18.30 13.56
N GLY A 108 18.20 17.27 13.67
CA GLY A 108 18.20 16.35 14.80
C GLY A 108 17.05 15.34 14.72
N ASN A 109 16.85 14.57 15.79
CA ASN A 109 15.91 13.46 15.78
C ASN A 109 14.48 13.91 15.44
N GLY A 110 13.85 13.19 14.52
CA GLY A 110 12.46 13.37 14.14
C GLY A 110 11.71 12.05 14.07
N LYS A 111 10.40 12.14 13.89
CA LYS A 111 9.48 11.01 13.81
C LYS A 111 9.29 10.58 12.37
N ILE A 112 9.08 9.29 12.16
CA ILE A 112 8.84 8.72 10.84
C ILE A 112 7.54 7.91 10.82
N VAL A 113 6.66 8.27 9.90
CA VAL A 113 5.38 7.58 9.65
C VAL A 113 5.41 6.99 8.25
N LEU A 114 5.04 5.71 8.13
CA LEU A 114 4.86 5.04 6.83
C LEU A 114 3.39 5.06 6.46
N MET A 115 3.06 5.57 5.27
CA MET A 115 1.69 5.64 4.75
C MET A 115 1.58 4.87 3.44
N GLY A 116 0.76 3.82 3.43
CA GLY A 116 0.44 3.05 2.23
C GLY A 116 -0.88 3.51 1.62
N HIS A 117 -0.93 3.63 0.30
CA HIS A 117 -2.14 3.84 -0.50
C HIS A 117 -2.46 2.60 -1.32
N SER A 118 -3.71 2.16 -1.33
CA SER A 118 -4.15 1.01 -2.10
C SER A 118 -3.27 -0.21 -1.77
N THR A 119 -2.70 -0.88 -2.76
CA THR A 119 -1.76 -1.99 -2.61
C THR A 119 -0.44 -1.58 -1.93
N GLY A 120 -0.08 -0.29 -1.87
CA GLY A 120 0.99 0.20 -1.00
C GLY A 120 0.74 -0.09 0.49
N SER A 121 -0.52 -0.31 0.87
CA SER A 121 -0.88 -0.80 2.21
C SER A 121 -0.39 -2.24 2.46
N GLN A 122 -0.23 -3.07 1.42
CA GLN A 122 0.38 -4.40 1.53
C GLN A 122 1.80 -4.26 2.07
N CYS A 123 2.58 -3.30 1.53
CA CYS A 123 3.92 -2.99 2.02
C CYS A 123 3.92 -2.58 3.51
N VAL A 124 2.93 -1.79 3.95
CA VAL A 124 2.83 -1.37 5.37
C VAL A 124 2.66 -2.57 6.30
N ILE A 125 1.68 -3.44 6.02
CA ILE A 125 1.45 -4.63 6.87
C ILE A 125 2.62 -5.60 6.78
N HIS A 126 3.16 -5.81 5.59
CA HIS A 126 4.31 -6.69 5.40
C HIS A 126 5.55 -6.18 6.16
N TYR A 127 5.82 -4.88 6.10
CA TYR A 127 6.91 -4.24 6.86
C TYR A 127 6.77 -4.51 8.37
N LEU A 128 5.54 -4.39 8.89
CA LEU A 128 5.24 -4.48 10.32
C LEU A 128 5.04 -5.91 10.86
N SER A 129 4.68 -6.88 10.04
CA SER A 129 4.27 -8.22 10.50
C SER A 129 5.32 -9.32 10.28
N ARG A 130 6.19 -9.15 9.28
CA ARG A 130 7.17 -10.18 8.90
C ARG A 130 8.38 -10.22 9.85
N PRO A 131 9.13 -11.33 9.92
CA PRO A 131 10.40 -11.39 10.64
C PRO A 131 11.35 -10.25 10.27
N ASN A 132 12.20 -9.82 11.19
CA ASN A 132 13.15 -8.72 10.97
C ASN A 132 14.58 -9.17 11.37
N PRO A 133 15.50 -9.39 10.40
CA PRO A 133 15.30 -9.25 8.95
C PRO A 133 14.34 -10.33 8.42
N HIS A 134 13.90 -10.18 7.17
CA HIS A 134 13.20 -11.28 6.49
C HIS A 134 14.07 -12.52 6.43
N THR A 135 13.44 -13.69 6.43
CA THR A 135 14.14 -14.99 6.57
C THR A 135 14.05 -15.86 5.31
N SER A 136 13.38 -15.38 4.27
CA SER A 136 13.09 -16.14 3.05
C SER A 136 13.66 -15.43 1.83
N THR A 137 14.59 -16.08 1.13
CA THR A 137 15.04 -15.61 -0.19
C THR A 137 14.28 -16.40 -1.26
N PRO A 138 13.44 -15.75 -2.08
CA PRO A 138 12.74 -16.44 -3.16
C PRO A 138 13.74 -16.89 -4.24
N ALA A 139 13.55 -18.09 -4.80
CA ALA A 139 14.45 -18.65 -5.80
C ALA A 139 14.58 -17.82 -7.09
N PHE A 140 13.62 -16.91 -7.35
CA PHE A 140 13.60 -16.01 -8.50
C PHE A 140 14.20 -14.63 -8.23
N ASP A 141 14.63 -14.38 -6.99
CA ASP A 141 15.40 -13.18 -6.62
C ASP A 141 16.59 -13.61 -5.74
N PRO A 142 17.56 -14.35 -6.30
CA PRO A 142 18.67 -14.92 -5.53
C PRO A 142 19.65 -13.86 -5.02
N ASP A 143 19.62 -12.66 -5.61
CA ASP A 143 20.49 -11.53 -5.26
C ASP A 143 19.83 -10.62 -4.20
N LEU A 144 18.64 -10.98 -3.69
CA LEU A 144 17.94 -10.22 -2.66
C LEU A 144 18.72 -10.23 -1.33
N GLU A 145 19.14 -9.05 -0.90
CA GLU A 145 19.76 -8.84 0.41
C GLU A 145 18.76 -8.24 1.40
N HIS A 146 18.41 -9.01 2.42
CA HIS A 146 17.53 -8.54 3.48
C HIS A 146 18.26 -7.61 4.45
N ILE A 147 17.56 -6.55 4.88
CA ILE A 147 18.10 -5.60 5.84
C ILE A 147 17.24 -5.51 7.10
N LEU A 148 17.83 -4.95 8.16
CA LEU A 148 17.09 -4.63 9.37
C LEU A 148 16.16 -3.44 9.11
N ARG A 149 14.87 -3.70 9.30
CA ARG A 149 13.82 -2.69 9.24
C ARG A 149 13.81 -1.90 10.55
N MET A 150 13.81 -0.58 10.45
CA MET A 150 13.75 0.30 11.61
C MET A 150 12.31 0.41 12.17
N PRO A 151 12.12 0.56 13.49
CA PRO A 151 10.80 0.83 14.06
C PRO A 151 10.26 2.19 13.62
N LEU A 152 8.96 2.23 13.32
CA LEU A 152 8.21 3.39 12.88
C LEU A 152 7.53 4.10 14.06
N ASP A 153 7.43 5.43 13.99
CA ASP A 153 6.68 6.24 14.94
C ASP A 153 5.19 6.34 14.57
N GLY A 154 4.78 5.70 13.47
CA GLY A 154 3.38 5.53 13.09
C GLY A 154 3.22 4.81 11.75
N ALA A 155 2.03 4.28 11.50
CA ALA A 155 1.67 3.62 10.27
C ALA A 155 0.24 3.96 9.85
N ILE A 156 0.04 4.23 8.56
CA ILE A 156 -1.25 4.60 7.97
C ILE A 156 -1.49 3.71 6.75
N MET A 157 -2.70 3.17 6.63
CA MET A 157 -3.18 2.50 5.42
C MET A 157 -4.41 3.19 4.88
N GLN A 158 -4.39 3.64 3.63
CA GLN A 158 -5.53 4.23 2.97
C GLN A 158 -6.01 3.34 1.82
N ALA A 159 -7.31 3.00 1.85
CA ALA A 159 -7.94 2.01 0.98
C ALA A 159 -7.17 0.69 0.85
N PRO A 160 -6.84 0.00 1.97
CA PRO A 160 -6.33 -1.37 1.89
C PRO A 160 -7.42 -2.30 1.37
N VAL A 161 -7.38 -2.63 0.09
CA VAL A 161 -8.37 -3.46 -0.61
C VAL A 161 -7.72 -4.74 -1.11
N SER A 162 -8.48 -5.84 -1.10
CA SER A 162 -8.06 -7.11 -1.69
C SER A 162 -8.15 -7.07 -3.21
N ASP A 163 -7.01 -7.27 -3.89
CA ASP A 163 -6.96 -7.49 -5.33
C ASP A 163 -7.82 -8.71 -5.74
N ARG A 164 -7.78 -9.79 -4.96
CA ARG A 164 -8.61 -10.99 -5.17
C ARG A 164 -10.09 -10.65 -5.20
N GLU A 165 -10.60 -9.94 -4.20
CA GLU A 165 -12.02 -9.59 -4.12
C GLU A 165 -12.40 -8.52 -5.15
N ALA A 166 -11.51 -7.59 -5.47
CA ALA A 166 -11.71 -6.65 -6.57
C ALA A 166 -11.85 -7.38 -7.92
N VAL A 167 -11.04 -8.41 -8.17
CA VAL A 167 -11.16 -9.26 -9.35
C VAL A 167 -12.46 -10.08 -9.32
N GLN A 168 -12.87 -10.61 -8.16
CA GLN A 168 -14.17 -11.29 -8.03
C GLN A 168 -15.34 -10.37 -8.38
N TRP A 169 -15.27 -9.09 -7.98
CA TRP A 169 -16.26 -8.08 -8.37
C TRP A 169 -16.26 -7.82 -9.88
N VAL A 170 -15.09 -7.71 -10.50
CA VAL A 170 -14.98 -7.59 -11.96
C VAL A 170 -15.57 -8.83 -12.66
N LEU A 171 -15.39 -10.02 -12.11
CA LEU A 171 -15.95 -11.26 -12.64
C LEU A 171 -17.46 -11.38 -12.46
N SER A 172 -18.07 -10.61 -11.54
CA SER A 172 -19.53 -10.55 -11.36
C SER A 172 -20.15 -9.44 -12.21
N GLU A 173 -19.68 -8.21 -12.06
CA GLU A 173 -20.30 -7.02 -12.65
C GLU A 173 -19.76 -6.67 -14.04
N GLY A 174 -18.58 -7.18 -14.39
CA GLY A 174 -17.86 -6.76 -15.57
C GLY A 174 -17.10 -5.44 -15.36
N ILE A 175 -16.33 -5.05 -16.38
CA ILE A 175 -15.57 -3.80 -16.38
C ILE A 175 -15.29 -3.36 -17.83
N GLY A 176 -15.17 -2.05 -18.06
CA GLY A 176 -14.72 -1.52 -19.35
C GLY A 176 -15.61 -1.90 -20.54
N GLY A 177 -16.91 -2.10 -20.30
CA GLY A 177 -17.88 -2.50 -21.32
C GLY A 177 -17.92 -4.01 -21.63
N LYS A 178 -17.18 -4.83 -20.88
CA LYS A 178 -17.25 -6.29 -20.93
C LYS A 178 -18.01 -6.81 -19.72
N THR A 179 -18.85 -7.81 -19.92
CA THR A 179 -19.57 -8.53 -18.86
C THR A 179 -18.66 -9.51 -18.14
N GLY A 180 -19.03 -9.91 -16.92
CA GLY A 180 -18.32 -10.96 -16.18
C GLY A 180 -18.24 -12.30 -16.95
N GLU A 181 -19.27 -12.63 -17.72
CA GLU A 181 -19.31 -13.83 -18.57
C GLU A 181 -18.25 -13.80 -19.69
N GLU A 182 -17.97 -12.63 -20.27
CA GLU A 182 -16.92 -12.46 -21.28
C GLU A 182 -15.51 -12.48 -20.67
N ILE A 183 -15.37 -12.03 -19.42
CA ILE A 183 -14.08 -11.96 -18.72
C ILE A 183 -13.67 -13.32 -18.17
N ARG A 184 -14.60 -14.10 -17.65
CA ARG A 184 -14.34 -15.36 -16.91
C ARG A 184 -13.50 -16.39 -17.69
N PRO A 185 -13.75 -16.69 -18.98
CA PRO A 185 -12.92 -17.64 -19.72
C PRO A 185 -11.47 -17.18 -19.88
N VAL A 186 -11.25 -15.86 -20.01
CA VAL A 186 -9.91 -15.27 -20.11
C VAL A 186 -9.21 -15.36 -18.75
N TYR A 187 -9.93 -15.05 -17.67
CA TYR A 187 -9.43 -15.19 -16.30
C TYR A 187 -8.99 -16.63 -15.99
N GLU A 188 -9.85 -17.62 -16.25
CA GLU A 188 -9.55 -19.03 -15.99
C GLU A 188 -8.33 -19.51 -16.79
N LYS A 189 -8.24 -19.13 -18.06
CA LYS A 189 -7.07 -19.42 -18.89
C LYS A 189 -5.80 -18.79 -18.33
N MET A 190 -5.88 -17.55 -17.87
CA MET A 190 -4.76 -16.82 -17.29
C MET A 190 -4.28 -17.46 -15.98
N VAL A 191 -5.19 -17.88 -15.11
CA VAL A 191 -4.88 -18.63 -13.88
C VAL A 191 -4.20 -19.95 -14.21
N ALA A 192 -4.73 -20.72 -15.17
CA ALA A 192 -4.16 -22.00 -15.57
C ALA A 192 -2.73 -21.84 -16.12
N MET A 193 -2.52 -20.86 -17.00
CA MET A 193 -1.19 -20.52 -17.52
C MET A 193 -0.22 -20.14 -16.40
N ALA A 194 -0.68 -19.33 -15.44
CA ALA A 194 0.15 -18.90 -14.33
C ALA A 194 0.53 -20.07 -13.41
N LYS A 195 -0.42 -20.95 -13.06
CA LYS A 195 -0.15 -22.16 -12.27
C LYS A 195 0.84 -23.09 -12.98
N GLU A 196 0.66 -23.30 -14.29
CA GLU A 196 1.59 -24.13 -15.08
C GLU A 196 3.00 -23.51 -15.13
N SER A 197 3.11 -22.20 -15.32
CA SER A 197 4.39 -21.50 -15.36
C SER A 197 5.14 -21.60 -14.02
N VAL A 198 4.46 -21.32 -12.91
CA VAL A 198 5.07 -21.39 -11.57
C VAL A 198 5.46 -22.82 -11.20
N ALA A 199 4.66 -23.82 -11.59
CA ALA A 199 4.96 -25.22 -11.33
C ALA A 199 6.24 -25.72 -12.04
N LYS A 200 6.68 -25.06 -13.12
CA LYS A 200 7.96 -25.40 -13.78
C LYS A 200 9.18 -25.03 -12.94
N GLY A 201 9.03 -24.10 -11.98
CA GLY A 201 10.12 -23.73 -11.07
C GLY A 201 11.28 -23.01 -11.75
N GLU A 202 11.04 -22.40 -12.91
CA GLU A 202 12.07 -21.64 -13.64
C GLU A 202 12.59 -20.45 -12.80
N PRO A 203 13.84 -20.02 -12.97
CA PRO A 203 14.38 -18.89 -12.21
C PRO A 203 13.77 -17.55 -12.67
N HIS A 204 13.44 -17.41 -13.94
CA HIS A 204 12.84 -16.20 -14.49
C HIS A 204 11.32 -16.27 -14.45
N ASP A 205 10.68 -15.10 -14.40
CA ASP A 205 9.22 -15.01 -14.42
C ASP A 205 8.66 -15.01 -15.85
N THR A 206 7.50 -15.64 -16.03
CA THR A 206 6.78 -15.60 -17.31
C THR A 206 5.77 -14.46 -17.30
N MET A 207 5.89 -13.55 -18.26
CA MET A 207 4.91 -12.47 -18.43
C MET A 207 3.63 -12.98 -19.06
N LEU A 208 2.50 -12.57 -18.49
CA LEU A 208 1.20 -12.84 -19.09
C LEU A 208 0.97 -11.89 -20.29
N PRO A 209 0.27 -12.35 -21.35
CA PRO A 209 -0.08 -11.48 -22.46
C PRO A 209 -0.90 -10.28 -21.99
N LEU A 210 -0.49 -9.06 -22.35
CA LEU A 210 -1.16 -7.81 -21.94
C LEU A 210 -2.65 -7.79 -22.27
N TRP A 211 -3.04 -8.43 -23.38
CA TRP A 211 -4.44 -8.51 -23.78
C TRP A 211 -5.28 -9.32 -22.79
N MET A 212 -4.69 -10.26 -22.03
CA MET A 212 -5.40 -11.03 -21.01
C MET A 212 -5.53 -10.24 -19.71
N THR A 213 -4.42 -9.68 -19.21
CA THR A 213 -4.42 -8.91 -17.95
C THR A 213 -5.31 -7.67 -18.01
N SER A 214 -5.43 -7.06 -19.19
CA SER A 214 -6.34 -5.93 -19.45
C SER A 214 -7.84 -6.27 -19.33
N HIS A 215 -8.21 -7.53 -19.07
CA HIS A 215 -9.60 -7.89 -18.75
C HIS A 215 -9.95 -7.70 -17.27
N ILE A 216 -8.96 -7.71 -16.37
CA ILE A 216 -9.19 -7.60 -14.92
C ILE A 216 -8.46 -6.42 -14.28
N TYR A 217 -7.44 -5.88 -14.94
CA TYR A 217 -6.69 -4.69 -14.53
C TYR A 217 -6.80 -3.59 -15.59
N PRO A 218 -6.43 -2.33 -15.28
CA PRO A 218 -6.36 -1.25 -16.25
C PRO A 218 -5.60 -1.63 -17.52
N ALA A 219 -5.99 -1.06 -18.66
CA ALA A 219 -5.44 -1.44 -19.96
C ALA A 219 -3.90 -1.36 -20.02
N ASN A 220 -3.28 -2.36 -20.67
CA ASN A 220 -1.82 -2.52 -20.83
C ASN A 220 -1.05 -2.71 -19.52
N THR A 221 -1.72 -3.22 -18.49
CA THR A 221 -1.11 -3.67 -17.24
C THR A 221 -0.25 -4.92 -17.47
N ALA A 222 1.06 -4.82 -17.24
CA ALA A 222 1.97 -5.96 -17.31
C ALA A 222 2.05 -6.68 -15.96
N ILE A 223 1.80 -7.99 -15.93
CA ILE A 223 1.86 -8.82 -14.71
C ILE A 223 2.53 -10.15 -15.04
N SER A 224 3.44 -10.61 -14.18
CA SER A 224 4.01 -11.95 -14.28
C SER A 224 3.05 -13.02 -13.77
N CYS A 225 3.33 -14.28 -14.10
CA CYS A 225 2.56 -15.42 -13.61
C CYS A 225 2.59 -15.51 -12.08
N ARG A 226 3.76 -15.34 -11.44
CA ARG A 226 3.88 -15.37 -9.96
C ARG A 226 3.09 -14.24 -9.32
N ARG A 227 3.28 -13.01 -9.82
CA ARG A 227 2.60 -11.84 -9.25
C ARG A 227 1.10 -11.95 -9.39
N LEU A 228 0.60 -12.45 -10.52
CA LEU A 228 -0.84 -12.70 -10.69
C LEU A 228 -1.34 -13.65 -9.60
N LEU A 229 -0.71 -14.82 -9.42
CA LEU A 229 -1.18 -15.82 -8.45
C LEU A 229 -1.14 -15.28 -7.01
N SER A 230 -0.17 -14.44 -6.69
CA SER A 230 -0.09 -13.79 -5.39
C SER A 230 -1.23 -12.78 -5.18
N LEU A 231 -1.49 -11.92 -6.17
CA LEU A 231 -2.54 -10.89 -6.11
C LEU A 231 -3.95 -11.48 -6.04
N ILE A 232 -4.30 -12.39 -6.95
CA ILE A 232 -5.66 -12.93 -7.05
C ILE A 232 -5.88 -14.10 -6.10
N SER A 233 -4.80 -14.70 -5.57
CA SER A 233 -4.80 -15.76 -4.56
C SER A 233 -5.90 -16.81 -4.79
N PRO A 234 -5.84 -17.58 -5.88
CA PRO A 234 -6.95 -18.44 -6.31
C PRO A 234 -7.24 -19.60 -5.32
N ASP A 235 -6.30 -19.90 -4.43
CA ASP A 235 -6.41 -20.95 -3.41
C ASP A 235 -6.86 -20.39 -2.03
N SER A 236 -7.18 -19.09 -1.96
CA SER A 236 -7.75 -18.40 -0.79
C SER A 236 -9.25 -18.68 -0.64
N PRO A 237 -9.78 -18.87 0.58
CA PRO A 237 -9.15 -18.55 1.87
C PRO A 237 -8.30 -19.67 2.50
N GLN A 238 -8.22 -20.85 1.90
CA GLN A 238 -7.53 -22.00 2.50
C GLN A 238 -6.01 -21.82 2.51
N SER A 239 -5.45 -21.23 1.45
CA SER A 239 -4.02 -20.92 1.33
C SER A 239 -3.84 -19.57 0.63
N PRO A 240 -4.00 -18.45 1.35
CA PRO A 240 -3.81 -17.11 0.80
C PRO A 240 -2.38 -16.92 0.27
N GLY A 241 -2.25 -16.24 -0.87
CA GLY A 241 -0.96 -15.80 -1.41
C GLY A 241 -0.40 -14.61 -0.61
N GLU A 242 0.80 -14.18 -0.95
CA GLU A 242 1.52 -13.16 -0.19
C GLU A 242 0.80 -11.80 -0.20
N ASP A 243 0.16 -11.42 -1.30
CA ASP A 243 -0.54 -10.13 -1.42
C ASP A 243 -1.96 -10.14 -0.85
N ASP A 244 -2.53 -11.32 -0.59
CA ASP A 244 -3.90 -11.46 -0.09
C ASP A 244 -3.96 -11.26 1.43
N LEU A 245 -3.70 -10.01 1.83
CA LEU A 245 -3.66 -9.57 3.22
C LEU A 245 -5.00 -8.99 3.69
N PHE A 246 -5.90 -8.68 2.76
CA PHE A 246 -7.08 -7.85 3.00
C PHE A 246 -8.41 -8.50 2.59
N SER A 247 -8.42 -9.74 2.08
CA SER A 247 -9.69 -10.39 1.73
C SER A 247 -10.59 -10.53 2.96
N SER A 248 -11.88 -10.26 2.78
CA SER A 248 -12.86 -10.24 3.86
C SER A 248 -13.14 -11.60 4.48
N ASP A 249 -12.86 -12.68 3.74
CA ASP A 249 -13.07 -14.08 4.13
C ASP A 249 -11.84 -14.77 4.73
N LEU A 250 -10.70 -14.08 4.89
CA LEU A 250 -9.51 -14.63 5.56
C LEU A 250 -9.82 -15.05 6.99
N SER A 251 -9.32 -16.20 7.44
CA SER A 251 -9.58 -16.68 8.79
C SER A 251 -8.89 -15.82 9.87
N ASP A 252 -9.40 -15.88 11.10
CA ASP A 252 -8.76 -15.22 12.24
C ASP A 252 -7.36 -15.78 12.49
N GLU A 253 -7.13 -17.09 12.25
CA GLU A 253 -5.78 -17.67 12.35
C GLU A 253 -4.83 -17.06 11.34
N HIS A 254 -5.27 -16.87 10.09
CA HIS A 254 -4.44 -16.23 9.07
C HIS A 254 -4.14 -14.76 9.42
N LEU A 255 -5.16 -13.98 9.81
CA LEU A 255 -4.97 -12.58 10.19
C LEU A 255 -4.06 -12.42 11.43
N LYS A 256 -4.01 -13.41 12.32
CA LYS A 256 -3.06 -13.42 13.45
C LYS A 256 -1.61 -13.50 12.99
N THR A 257 -1.34 -14.10 11.83
CA THR A 257 0.01 -14.16 11.22
C THR A 257 0.42 -12.87 10.52
N THR A 258 -0.52 -11.93 10.31
CA THR A 258 -0.26 -10.62 9.69
C THR A 258 -0.52 -9.50 10.70
N PHE A 259 -1.77 -9.02 10.81
CA PHE A 259 -2.18 -7.98 11.75
C PHE A 259 -1.85 -8.31 13.21
N GLY A 260 -1.98 -9.57 13.61
CA GLY A 260 -1.65 -10.03 14.97
C GLY A 260 -0.15 -10.07 15.28
N MET A 261 0.72 -9.96 14.28
CA MET A 261 2.18 -9.96 14.49
C MET A 261 2.74 -8.56 14.74
N ILE A 262 1.97 -7.50 14.49
CA ILE A 262 2.45 -6.10 14.57
C ILE A 262 3.05 -5.80 15.95
N ASN A 263 2.39 -6.24 17.03
CA ASN A 263 2.92 -6.09 18.39
C ASN A 263 4.23 -6.85 18.58
N GLU A 264 4.26 -8.12 18.16
CA GLU A 264 5.38 -9.03 18.40
C GLU A 264 6.65 -8.57 17.68
N ARG A 265 6.52 -8.01 16.48
CA ARG A 265 7.67 -7.50 15.72
C ARG A 265 8.28 -6.24 16.32
N GLY A 266 7.54 -5.50 17.13
CA GLY A 266 8.06 -4.29 17.79
C GLY A 266 8.48 -3.18 16.82
N LEU A 267 7.90 -3.17 15.61
CA LEU A 267 8.24 -2.22 14.54
C LEU A 267 7.32 -1.00 14.49
N LEU A 268 6.33 -0.91 15.38
CA LEU A 268 5.39 0.22 15.45
C LEU A 268 5.32 0.75 16.88
N LYS A 269 5.71 2.01 17.09
CA LYS A 269 5.74 2.63 18.42
C LYS A 269 4.44 3.34 18.81
N HIS A 270 3.72 3.92 17.83
CA HIS A 270 2.45 4.62 18.04
C HIS A 270 1.27 3.71 17.71
N LYS A 271 0.54 4.03 16.64
CA LYS A 271 -0.70 3.35 16.26
C LYS A 271 -0.74 3.01 14.77
N LEU A 272 -1.54 2.03 14.41
CA LEU A 272 -1.94 1.73 13.04
C LEU A 272 -3.27 2.44 12.75
N MET A 273 -3.26 3.41 11.84
CA MET A 273 -4.48 4.05 11.35
C MET A 273 -4.92 3.43 10.03
N VAL A 274 -6.21 3.12 9.91
CA VAL A 274 -6.81 2.61 8.67
C VAL A 274 -7.93 3.52 8.19
N LEU A 275 -7.79 4.02 6.95
CA LEU A 275 -8.75 4.88 6.28
C LEU A 275 -9.38 4.14 5.10
N PHE A 276 -10.54 3.54 5.32
CA PHE A 276 -11.30 2.87 4.26
C PHE A 276 -12.09 3.89 3.43
N SER A 277 -12.17 3.71 2.12
CA SER A 277 -13.03 4.51 1.25
C SER A 277 -14.49 4.03 1.29
N GLY A 278 -15.43 4.90 1.65
CA GLY A 278 -16.84 4.53 1.85
C GLY A 278 -17.57 4.14 0.56
N ALA A 279 -17.30 4.85 -0.55
CA ALA A 279 -17.83 4.56 -1.88
C ALA A 279 -16.74 3.95 -2.80
N ASP A 280 -15.87 3.11 -2.23
CA ASP A 280 -14.81 2.44 -2.97
C ASP A 280 -15.37 1.45 -3.99
N GLN A 281 -15.16 1.76 -5.27
CA GLN A 281 -15.61 0.95 -6.40
C GLN A 281 -14.79 -0.35 -6.62
N ALA A 282 -13.65 -0.50 -5.93
CA ALA A 282 -12.84 -1.72 -5.96
C ALA A 282 -13.27 -2.73 -4.89
N VAL A 283 -14.20 -2.37 -4.00
CA VAL A 283 -14.69 -3.24 -2.93
C VAL A 283 -16.08 -3.76 -3.32
N PRO A 284 -16.27 -5.09 -3.43
CA PRO A 284 -17.58 -5.65 -3.70
C PRO A 284 -18.67 -5.20 -2.71
N GLU A 285 -19.90 -5.06 -3.20
CA GLU A 285 -21.04 -4.61 -2.37
C GLU A 285 -21.41 -5.59 -1.25
N TRP A 286 -21.06 -6.87 -1.38
CA TRP A 286 -21.33 -7.87 -0.34
C TRP A 286 -20.43 -7.74 0.90
N ILE A 287 -19.38 -6.90 0.83
CA ILE A 287 -18.43 -6.73 1.92
C ILE A 287 -18.93 -5.67 2.90
N ASP A 288 -19.17 -6.10 4.14
CA ASP A 288 -19.41 -5.20 5.27
C ASP A 288 -18.08 -4.61 5.77
N LYS A 289 -17.80 -3.37 5.35
CA LYS A 289 -16.56 -2.64 5.67
C LYS A 289 -16.42 -2.37 7.18
N GLU A 290 -17.52 -2.13 7.90
CA GLU A 290 -17.48 -1.90 9.35
C GLU A 290 -17.10 -3.18 10.08
N LYS A 291 -17.72 -4.30 9.70
CA LYS A 291 -17.39 -5.62 10.25
C LYS A 291 -15.94 -6.01 9.93
N LEU A 292 -15.47 -5.72 8.73
CA LEU A 292 -14.09 -5.99 8.32
C LEU A 292 -13.07 -5.19 9.15
N LEU A 293 -13.29 -3.88 9.31
CA LEU A 293 -12.43 -3.04 10.16
C LEU A 293 -12.48 -3.48 11.63
N SER A 294 -13.66 -3.82 12.15
CA SER A 294 -13.80 -4.32 13.52
C SER A 294 -13.04 -5.62 13.72
N LYS A 295 -13.02 -6.51 12.71
CA LYS A 295 -12.25 -7.76 12.74
C LYS A 295 -10.76 -7.48 12.78
N TRP A 296 -10.24 -6.65 11.86
CA TRP A 296 -8.82 -6.28 11.84
C TRP A 296 -8.39 -5.63 13.15
N LYS A 297 -9.18 -4.70 13.68
CA LYS A 297 -8.95 -4.10 14.99
C LYS A 297 -8.83 -5.15 16.09
N GLY A 298 -9.80 -6.07 16.19
CA GLY A 298 -9.78 -7.14 17.19
C GLY A 298 -8.50 -7.98 17.13
N ILE A 299 -8.09 -8.38 15.93
CA ILE A 299 -6.85 -9.15 15.72
C ILE A 299 -5.60 -8.31 16.05
N THR A 300 -5.51 -7.07 15.57
CA THR A 300 -4.38 -6.16 15.84
C THR A 300 -4.22 -5.85 17.33
N ASP A 301 -5.32 -5.64 18.04
CA ASP A 301 -5.30 -5.34 19.48
C ASP A 301 -5.27 -6.61 20.36
N HIS A 302 -5.24 -7.80 19.75
CA HIS A 302 -5.37 -9.10 20.43
C HIS A 302 -6.57 -9.10 21.40
N ASP A 303 -7.74 -8.75 20.87
CA ASP A 303 -9.01 -8.64 21.57
C ASP A 303 -8.96 -7.69 22.80
N GLY A 304 -8.21 -6.58 22.64
CA GLY A 304 -8.10 -5.51 23.64
C GLY A 304 -6.94 -5.67 24.63
N LYS A 305 -6.07 -6.68 24.45
CA LYS A 305 -4.85 -6.82 25.25
C LYS A 305 -3.86 -5.67 24.99
N TYR A 306 -3.82 -5.18 23.76
CA TYR A 306 -2.99 -4.04 23.37
C TYR A 306 -3.87 -2.92 22.80
N GLN A 307 -3.26 -1.76 22.61
CA GLN A 307 -3.89 -0.63 21.94
C GLN A 307 -2.98 -0.23 20.78
N ILE A 308 -3.02 -0.97 19.68
CA ILE A 308 -2.18 -0.73 18.51
C ILE A 308 -3.02 -0.07 17.42
N TRP A 309 -4.28 -0.46 17.29
CA TRP A 309 -5.22 0.20 16.38
C TRP A 309 -5.51 1.64 16.81
N ASP A 310 -5.52 2.57 15.85
CA ASP A 310 -5.95 3.95 16.10
C ASP A 310 -7.49 4.03 16.04
N GLN A 311 -8.13 4.04 17.21
CA GLN A 311 -9.59 4.13 17.32
C GLN A 311 -10.14 5.53 16.98
N GLU A 312 -9.33 6.58 17.12
CA GLU A 312 -9.75 7.97 17.00
C GLU A 312 -9.74 8.44 15.54
N HIS A 313 -8.71 8.03 14.81
CA HIS A 313 -8.43 8.51 13.46
C HIS A 313 -8.78 7.50 12.38
N SER A 314 -8.82 6.19 12.67
CA SER A 314 -9.31 5.20 11.69
C SER A 314 -10.79 5.44 11.39
N ALA A 315 -11.16 5.35 10.11
CA ALA A 315 -12.50 5.70 9.66
C ALA A 315 -12.82 5.09 8.30
N ILE A 316 -14.12 4.90 8.04
CA ILE A 316 -14.65 4.80 6.69
C ILE A 316 -14.98 6.22 6.21
N ILE A 317 -14.25 6.71 5.21
CA ILE A 317 -14.40 8.06 4.68
C ILE A 317 -15.69 8.14 3.85
N PRO A 318 -16.70 8.92 4.29
CA PRO A 318 -17.99 8.96 3.59
C PRO A 318 -17.85 9.47 2.16
N GLY A 319 -18.41 8.74 1.19
CA GLY A 319 -18.40 9.12 -0.23
C GLY A 319 -17.04 9.06 -0.93
N ALA A 320 -15.98 8.59 -0.24
CA ALA A 320 -14.67 8.42 -0.87
C ALA A 320 -14.67 7.27 -1.86
N SER A 321 -14.25 7.54 -3.10
CA SER A 321 -13.79 6.55 -4.08
C SER A 321 -12.39 6.02 -3.71
N HIS A 322 -11.94 4.94 -4.35
CA HIS A 322 -10.67 4.27 -4.04
C HIS A 322 -9.47 5.24 -3.88
N ALA A 323 -9.21 6.06 -4.91
CA ALA A 323 -8.09 7.00 -4.97
C ALA A 323 -8.50 8.47 -4.75
N LEU A 324 -9.78 8.73 -4.45
CA LEU A 324 -10.34 10.06 -4.24
C LEU A 324 -10.05 11.07 -5.39
N SER A 325 -9.89 10.55 -6.61
CA SER A 325 -9.35 11.30 -7.75
C SER A 325 -10.36 12.12 -8.56
N ASN A 326 -11.66 11.86 -8.38
CA ASN A 326 -12.70 12.53 -9.15
C ASN A 326 -13.00 13.95 -8.60
N ASP A 327 -13.67 14.78 -9.41
CA ASP A 327 -13.98 16.17 -9.06
C ASP A 327 -14.96 16.28 -7.86
N ASP A 328 -15.85 15.30 -7.69
CA ASP A 328 -16.79 15.17 -6.56
C ASP A 328 -16.11 14.78 -5.24
N GLN A 329 -14.82 14.44 -5.28
CA GLN A 329 -14.09 13.90 -4.12
C GLN A 329 -13.46 14.99 -3.23
N ALA A 330 -13.71 16.28 -3.49
CA ALA A 330 -13.12 17.37 -2.69
C ALA A 330 -13.42 17.27 -1.18
N LYS A 331 -14.67 16.96 -0.80
CA LYS A 331 -15.05 16.76 0.62
C LYS A 331 -14.42 15.49 1.21
N PRO A 332 -14.49 14.31 0.56
CA PRO A 332 -13.73 13.14 0.98
C PRO A 332 -12.23 13.38 1.19
N ARG A 333 -11.58 14.12 0.28
CA ARG A 333 -10.15 14.46 0.41
C ARG A 333 -9.88 15.36 1.60
N GLN A 334 -10.72 16.36 1.83
CA GLN A 334 -10.60 17.22 3.01
C GLN A 334 -10.71 16.39 4.30
N PHE A 335 -11.70 15.50 4.39
CA PHE A 335 -11.87 14.61 5.56
C PHE A 335 -10.65 13.70 5.77
N LEU A 336 -10.11 13.11 4.70
CA LEU A 336 -8.89 12.29 4.75
C LEU A 336 -7.72 13.09 5.32
N VAL A 337 -7.49 14.30 4.79
CA VAL A 337 -6.40 15.19 5.22
C VAL A 337 -6.56 15.56 6.69
N GLU A 338 -7.77 15.90 7.13
CA GLU A 338 -8.06 16.21 8.54
C GLU A 338 -7.72 15.03 9.47
N LYS A 339 -8.08 13.79 9.08
CA LYS A 339 -7.73 12.58 9.85
C LYS A 339 -6.23 12.34 9.91
N VAL A 340 -5.53 12.48 8.78
CA VAL A 340 -4.07 12.34 8.74
C VAL A 340 -3.38 13.40 9.59
N LEU A 341 -3.80 14.66 9.54
CA LEU A 341 -3.21 15.71 10.37
C LEU A 341 -3.46 15.47 11.86
N GLY A 342 -4.67 15.07 12.27
CA GLY A 342 -4.96 14.70 13.65
C GLY A 342 -4.07 13.56 14.15
N TYR A 343 -3.91 12.53 13.32
CA TYR A 343 -3.02 11.41 13.60
C TYR A 343 -1.57 11.87 13.81
N LEU A 344 -1.02 12.67 12.90
CA LEU A 344 0.36 13.15 12.98
C LEU A 344 0.60 14.04 14.21
N GLN A 345 -0.35 14.92 14.54
CA GLN A 345 -0.32 15.73 15.77
C GLN A 345 -0.35 14.88 17.05
N SER A 346 -1.02 13.73 17.02
CA SER A 346 -1.00 12.80 18.15
C SER A 346 0.35 12.08 18.27
N ALA A 347 0.95 11.68 17.14
CA ALA A 347 2.25 11.01 17.09
C ALA A 347 3.40 11.92 17.56
N GLU A 348 3.29 13.24 17.34
CA GLU A 348 4.25 14.25 17.84
C GLU A 348 4.40 14.25 19.36
N LYS A 349 3.35 13.89 20.10
CA LYS A 349 3.30 14.00 21.57
C LYS A 349 3.91 12.81 22.31
N LEU A 350 4.27 11.74 21.60
CA LEU A 350 5.01 10.59 22.12
C LEU A 350 6.50 10.88 22.28
#